data_AF-A0A2G4HZ27-F1
#
_entry.id   AF-A0A2G4HZ27-F1
#
_cell.length_a   1.000
_cell.length_b   1.000
_cell.length_c   1.000
_cell.angle_alpha   90.00
_cell.angle_beta   90.00
_cell.angle_gamma   90.00
#
_symmetry.space_group_name_H-M   'P 1'
#
loop_
_entity.id
_entity.type
_entity.pdbx_description
1 polymer ?
#
loop_
_entity_poly.entity_id
_entity_poly.type
_entity_poly.pdbx_seq_one_letter_code
_entity_poly.pdbx_strand_id
1 'polypeptide(L)' 'LTYTDDVNLNEKLQEWEQFYNFNRPHGSFKGKTPYEVLKCKLNI' A
#
# COMPACT_ATOMS: atom_id res chain seq x y z
N LEU A 1 -31.06 -0.42 -4.28
CA LEU A 1 -30.29 -1.09 -3.21
C LEU A 1 -29.37 -0.04 -2.61
N THR A 2 -29.76 0.62 -1.52
CA THR A 2 -28.87 1.53 -0.78
C THR A 2 -28.15 0.69 0.25
N TYR A 3 -27.01 0.12 -0.16
CA TYR A 3 -26.10 -0.57 0.75
C TYR A 3 -25.38 0.51 1.57
N THR A 4 -25.86 0.71 2.79
CA THR A 4 -25.26 1.58 3.82
C THR A 4 -24.69 0.69 4.92
N ASP A 5 -23.80 -0.23 4.57
CA ASP A 5 -22.93 -0.80 5.59
C ASP A 5 -21.75 0.15 5.78
N ASP A 6 -21.55 0.54 7.04
CA ASP A 6 -20.63 1.56 7.55
C ASP A 6 -19.16 1.16 7.41
N VAL A 7 -18.75 0.70 6.24
CA VAL A 7 -17.33 0.60 5.89
C VAL A 7 -16.88 2.02 5.61
N ASN A 8 -16.15 2.61 6.56
CA ASN A 8 -15.43 3.84 6.31
C ASN A 8 -14.36 3.56 5.24
N LEU A 9 -14.74 3.80 3.98
CA LEU A 9 -13.89 3.54 2.82
C LEU A 9 -12.55 4.26 2.92
N ASN A 10 -12.53 5.45 3.53
CA ASN A 10 -11.29 6.21 3.71
C ASN A 10 -10.32 5.49 4.64
N GLU A 11 -10.81 4.92 5.74
CA GLU A 11 -9.98 4.12 6.66
C GLU A 11 -9.43 2.87 5.95
N LYS A 12 -10.26 2.19 5.16
CA LYS A 12 -9.82 1.00 4.43
C LYS A 12 -8.82 1.32 3.31
N LEU A 13 -8.99 2.45 2.63
CA LEU A 13 -8.03 2.93 1.65
C LEU A 13 -6.69 3.27 2.30
N GLN A 14 -6.72 3.91 3.46
CA GLN A 14 -5.50 4.21 4.23
C GLN A 14 -4.79 2.93 4.67
N GLU A 15 -5.52 1.95 5.22
CA GLU A 15 -4.96 0.64 5.57
C GLU A 15 -4.34 -0.04 4.35
N TRP A 16 -5.03 -0.02 3.22
CA TRP A 16 -4.56 -0.65 1.98
C TRP A 16 -3.32 0.05 1.43
N GLU A 17 -3.28 1.38 1.44
CA GLU A 17 -2.14 2.17 1.00
C GLU A 17 -0.90 1.88 1.85
N GLN A 18 -1.05 1.83 3.18
CA GLN A 18 0.04 1.48 4.09
C GLN A 18 0.56 0.07 3.80
N PHE A 19 -0.34 -0.90 3.70
CA PHE A 19 0.03 -2.28 3.41
C PHE A 19 0.77 -2.41 2.07
N TYR A 20 0.25 -1.78 1.01
CA TYR A 20 0.84 -1.86 -0.32
C TYR A 20 2.23 -1.24 -0.38
N ASN A 21 2.40 -0.05 0.22
CA ASN A 21 3.64 0.71 0.12
C ASN A 21 4.76 0.18 1.01
N PHE A 22 4.43 -0.39 2.17
CA PHE A 22 5.41 -0.72 3.21
C PHE A 22 5.48 -2.20 3.59
N ASN A 23 4.44 -3.00 3.32
CA ASN A 23 4.37 -4.38 3.81
C ASN A 23 4.24 -5.42 2.70
N ARG A 24 3.95 -5.02 1.45
CA ARG A 24 3.72 -5.94 0.33
C ARG A 24 4.94 -6.05 -0.60
N PRO A 25 5.71 -7.14 -0.52
CA PRO A 25 6.68 -7.53 -1.54
C PRO A 25 6.08 -7.55 -2.94
N HIS A 26 6.75 -6.94 -3.91
CA HIS A 26 6.31 -6.92 -5.30
C HIS A 26 7.26 -7.69 -6.22
N GLY A 27 6.72 -8.56 -7.07
CA GLY A 27 7.51 -9.34 -8.04
C GLY A 27 8.32 -8.45 -8.99
N SER A 28 7.70 -7.40 -9.54
CA SER A 28 8.38 -6.39 -10.37
C SER A 28 9.50 -5.62 -9.63
N PHE A 29 9.51 -5.65 -8.30
CA PHE A 29 10.55 -5.06 -7.45
C PHE A 29 11.47 -6.12 -6.85
N LYS A 30 11.53 -7.31 -7.45
CA LYS A 30 12.38 -8.43 -6.99
C LYS A 30 12.11 -8.78 -5.52
N GLY A 31 10.85 -8.72 -5.10
CA GLY A 31 10.43 -9.01 -3.73
C GLY A 31 10.57 -7.84 -2.75
N LYS A 32 11.03 -6.66 -3.19
CA LYS A 32 11.01 -5.45 -2.36
C LYS A 32 9.65 -4.77 -2.38
N THR A 33 9.39 -3.98 -1.35
CA THR A 33 8.25 -3.07 -1.26
C THR A 33 8.48 -1.82 -2.11
N PRO A 34 7.41 -1.10 -2.51
CA PRO A 34 7.53 0.18 -3.21
C PRO A 34 8.42 1.17 -2.46
N TYR A 35 8.29 1.26 -1.13
CA TYR A 35 9.08 2.18 -0.31
C TYR A 35 10.57 1.82 -0.28
N GLU A 36 10.93 0.55 -0.21
CA GLU A 36 12.35 0.13 -0.27
C GLU A 36 12.97 0.46 -1.63
N VAL A 37 12.22 0.33 -2.73
CA VAL A 37 12.67 0.76 -4.05
C VAL A 37 12.83 2.27 -4.11
N LEU A 38 11.91 3.02 -3.51
CA LEU A 38 12.00 4.48 -3.42
C LEU A 38 13.28 4.91 -2.68
N LYS A 39 13.57 4.33 -1.51
CA LYS A 39 14.82 4.57 -0.78
C LYS A 39 16.06 4.30 -1.62
N CYS A 40 16.09 3.14 -2.28
CA CYS A 40 17.18 2.76 -3.19
C CYS A 40 17.37 3.79 -4.33
N LYS A 41 16.30 4.39 -4.85
CA LYS A 41 16.37 5.40 -5.91
C LYS A 41 16.78 6.78 -5.43
N LEU A 42 16.42 7.13 -4.19
CA LEU A 42 16.72 8.41 -3.57
C LEU A 42 18.10 8.43 -2.90
N ASN A 43 18.83 7.31 -2.91
CA ASN A 43 20.12 7.14 -2.22
C ASN A 43 20.06 7.49 -0.72
N ILE A 44 18.94 7.17 -0.08
CA ILE A 44 18.67 7.35 1.36
C ILE A 44 18.45 6.02 2.07
#